data_AF-A0A3B0TSB3-F1
#
_entry.id   AF-A0A3B0TSB3-F1
#
_cell.length_a   1.000
_cell.length_b   1.000
_cell.length_c   1.000
_cell.angle_alpha   90.00
_cell.angle_beta   90.00
_cell.angle_gamma   90.00
#
_symmetry.space_group_name_H-M   'P 1'
#
loop_
_entity.id
_entity.type
_entity.pdbx_description
1 polymer ?
#
loop_
_entity_poly.entity_id
_entity_poly.type
_entity_poly.pdbx_seq_one_letter_code
_entity_poly.pdbx_strand_id
1 'polypeptide(L)'
;MSGISKDYQPLEVKTLGARLGSVKAITSRLGSNVSAWRVKEVGDGNLNLVFIVEGESGSIIVKQALPYVRLVGDSWPLPLKRAFFEYCALIRQGERDPGSVPEIYHFDESQAIIAMEFFTPHVILRQSLMAGKKHDGLARVLGGFCARTLFRGSDLSMKAAKRKADLALFADNVELCDITETLVFSDPYFDAERNHHTAGLDDIVTRLRADIDLKVEAQHLKAKFCNNAETMLHGDLHTGSVMVTANETKIIDPEFALYGPMGFDIGMLLANFWMAYFAQPGHAETKGARAEYQQWILEVIEETWGEFSREFSRLWRTERDGMLYEKTLFEDQGQDLGSEQALEHRLQMIWGDTLGFAGIEIIRRTLSLAHIAEYDAIQNEKLRAECERRGLELGRHLVVNHNRINSMTTINDLVRIIGKEAK
;
A
#
# COMPACT_ATOMS: atom_id res chain seq x y z
N MET A 1 9.99 -27.09 -0.99
CA MET A 1 10.33 -26.83 0.44
C MET A 1 11.85 -26.97 0.69
N SER A 2 12.69 -26.28 -0.07
CA SER A 2 14.14 -26.21 0.19
C SER A 2 14.46 -24.76 0.56
N GLY A 3 14.78 -24.49 1.82
CA GLY A 3 15.15 -23.14 2.28
C GLY A 3 14.64 -22.74 3.67
N ILE A 4 13.74 -23.52 4.29
CA ILE A 4 13.32 -23.27 5.68
C ILE A 4 14.41 -23.81 6.60
N SER A 5 14.92 -22.97 7.51
CA SER A 5 15.86 -23.40 8.55
C SER A 5 15.30 -24.59 9.31
N LYS A 6 16.14 -25.59 9.62
CA LYS A 6 15.72 -26.75 10.44
C LYS A 6 15.22 -26.33 11.83
N ASP A 7 15.59 -25.13 12.26
CA ASP A 7 15.23 -24.57 13.56
C ASP A 7 13.99 -23.67 13.50
N TYR A 8 13.48 -23.36 12.30
CA TYR A 8 12.25 -22.57 12.13
C TYR A 8 11.06 -23.25 12.79
N GLN A 9 10.32 -22.50 13.60
CA GLN A 9 9.08 -22.95 14.20
C GLN A 9 8.05 -21.81 14.20
N PRO A 10 6.82 -22.04 13.73
CA PRO A 10 5.73 -21.09 13.95
C PRO A 10 5.56 -20.87 15.45
N LEU A 11 5.65 -19.61 15.89
CA LEU A 11 5.55 -19.28 17.29
C LEU A 11 4.08 -19.16 17.71
N GLU A 12 3.85 -19.48 18.98
CA GLU A 12 2.57 -19.34 19.64
C GLU A 12 2.72 -18.35 20.79
N VAL A 13 1.58 -17.85 21.30
CA VAL A 13 1.52 -17.01 22.50
C VAL A 13 2.39 -17.56 23.65
N LYS A 14 2.37 -18.88 23.85
CA LYS A 14 3.10 -19.58 24.92
C LYS A 14 4.60 -19.80 24.65
N THR A 15 5.04 -19.78 23.39
CA THR A 15 6.45 -20.08 23.01
C THR A 15 7.26 -18.82 22.69
N LEU A 16 6.58 -17.70 22.39
CA LEU A 16 7.22 -16.43 22.01
C LEU A 16 8.21 -15.91 23.06
N GLY A 17 7.81 -15.91 24.34
CA GLY A 17 8.67 -15.43 25.43
C GLY A 17 9.96 -16.24 25.56
N ALA A 18 9.87 -17.58 25.47
CA ALA A 18 11.04 -18.45 25.53
C ALA A 18 12.01 -18.20 24.36
N ARG A 19 11.49 -17.88 23.17
CA ARG A 19 12.30 -17.60 21.97
C ARG A 19 13.02 -16.26 22.07
N LEU A 20 12.35 -15.21 22.53
CA LEU A 20 12.86 -13.83 22.50
C LEU A 20 13.48 -13.37 23.82
N GLY A 21 13.30 -14.13 24.90
CA GLY A 21 13.74 -13.79 26.25
C GLY A 21 15.25 -13.65 26.45
N SER A 22 16.07 -14.18 25.53
CA SER A 22 17.52 -13.98 25.54
C SER A 22 17.99 -12.82 24.65
N VAL A 23 17.09 -12.20 23.89
CA VAL A 23 17.44 -11.13 22.95
C VAL A 23 17.50 -9.80 23.70
N LYS A 24 18.72 -9.31 23.96
CA LYS A 24 18.95 -8.09 24.76
C LYS A 24 18.11 -6.89 24.28
N ALA A 25 18.04 -6.68 22.96
CA ALA A 25 17.28 -5.58 22.35
C ALA A 25 15.77 -5.60 22.69
N ILE A 26 15.23 -6.80 22.93
CA ILE A 26 13.84 -7.05 23.34
C ILE A 26 13.69 -6.89 24.84
N THR A 27 14.53 -7.57 25.62
CA THR A 27 14.46 -7.51 27.10
C THR A 27 14.72 -6.11 27.65
N SER A 28 15.50 -5.28 26.95
CA SER A 28 15.70 -3.88 27.33
C SER A 28 14.45 -3.01 27.18
N ARG A 29 13.46 -3.43 26.37
CA ARG A 29 12.20 -2.72 26.14
C ARG A 29 11.03 -3.30 26.92
N LEU A 30 11.02 -4.62 27.14
CA LEU A 30 9.93 -5.31 27.85
C LEU A 30 10.26 -5.60 29.32
N GLY A 31 11.53 -5.54 29.72
CA GLY A 31 12.02 -6.06 31.00
C GLY A 31 12.55 -7.50 30.87
N SER A 32 13.48 -7.87 31.74
CA SER A 32 14.18 -9.16 31.72
C SER A 32 13.39 -10.31 32.35
N ASN A 33 12.32 -10.02 33.10
CA ASN A 33 11.42 -11.04 33.64
C ASN A 33 10.42 -11.51 32.58
N VAL A 34 10.85 -12.46 31.74
CA VAL A 34 10.05 -13.02 30.63
C VAL A 34 8.72 -13.61 31.10
N SER A 35 8.65 -14.15 32.32
CA SER A 35 7.42 -14.73 32.87
C SER A 35 6.32 -13.70 33.14
N ALA A 36 6.67 -12.41 33.24
CA ALA A 36 5.73 -11.31 33.39
C ALA A 36 5.20 -10.78 32.04
N TRP A 37 5.73 -11.26 30.91
CA TRP A 37 5.28 -10.80 29.60
C TRP A 37 3.86 -11.31 29.30
N ARG A 38 3.00 -10.40 28.85
CA ARG A 38 1.68 -10.73 28.30
C ARG A 38 1.77 -10.70 26.79
N VAL A 39 1.40 -11.80 26.16
CA VAL A 39 1.43 -11.95 24.70
C VAL A 39 0.01 -12.12 24.18
N LYS A 40 -0.34 -11.39 23.12
CA LYS A 40 -1.61 -11.52 22.42
C LYS A 40 -1.36 -11.55 20.91
N GLU A 41 -1.86 -12.56 20.22
CA GLU A 41 -1.90 -12.56 18.75
C GLU A 41 -3.07 -11.70 18.26
N VAL A 42 -2.80 -10.80 17.33
CA VAL A 42 -3.74 -9.78 16.83
C VAL A 42 -3.78 -9.68 15.31
N GLY A 43 -3.09 -10.58 14.59
CA GLY A 43 -3.03 -10.52 13.14
C GLY A 43 -4.40 -10.80 12.53
N ASP A 44 -4.99 -9.78 11.91
CA ASP A 44 -6.15 -9.87 11.03
C ASP A 44 -5.75 -9.90 9.53
N GLY A 45 -4.44 -9.87 9.26
CA GLY A 45 -3.85 -9.86 7.92
C GLY A 45 -3.75 -11.24 7.25
N ASN A 46 -3.56 -11.21 5.93
CA ASN A 46 -3.65 -12.38 5.04
C ASN A 46 -2.41 -13.29 5.03
N LEU A 47 -1.29 -12.88 5.62
CA LEU A 47 0.04 -13.46 5.33
C LEU A 47 0.84 -13.90 6.57
N ASN A 48 0.73 -13.17 7.68
CA ASN A 48 1.71 -13.26 8.78
C ASN A 48 1.02 -13.36 10.16
N LEU A 49 1.77 -13.84 11.16
CA LEU A 49 1.38 -13.75 12.56
C LEU A 49 1.85 -12.41 13.12
N VAL A 50 1.02 -11.74 13.92
CA VAL A 50 1.36 -10.48 14.58
C VAL A 50 1.02 -10.58 16.06
N PHE A 51 2.01 -10.39 16.93
CA PHE A 51 1.86 -10.44 18.37
C PHE A 51 2.09 -9.06 18.98
N ILE A 52 1.18 -8.63 19.85
CA ILE A 52 1.45 -7.60 20.84
C ILE A 52 2.12 -8.29 22.03
N VAL A 53 3.29 -7.81 22.42
CA VAL A 53 3.99 -8.26 23.61
C VAL A 53 4.12 -7.10 24.58
N GLU A 54 3.54 -7.25 25.76
CA GLU A 54 3.62 -6.27 26.84
C GLU A 54 4.47 -6.83 27.97
N GLY A 55 5.43 -6.05 28.43
CA GLY A 55 6.22 -6.35 29.61
C GLY A 55 6.10 -5.24 30.66
N GLU A 56 6.88 -5.34 31.73
CA GLU A 56 6.86 -4.35 32.82
C GLU A 56 7.39 -2.98 32.38
N SER A 57 8.27 -2.95 31.37
CA SER A 57 8.94 -1.72 30.91
C SER A 57 8.31 -1.07 29.69
N GLY A 58 7.40 -1.77 28.98
CA GLY A 58 6.83 -1.27 27.73
C GLY A 58 6.23 -2.39 26.89
N SER A 59 5.93 -2.06 25.62
CA SER A 59 5.29 -2.97 24.69
C SER A 59 5.92 -2.90 23.31
N ILE A 60 5.91 -4.01 22.57
CA ILE A 60 6.42 -4.11 21.20
C ILE A 60 5.47 -4.95 20.33
N ILE A 61 5.65 -4.84 19.01
CA ILE A 61 5.09 -5.78 18.04
C ILE A 61 6.15 -6.82 17.68
N VAL A 62 5.73 -8.07 17.57
CA VAL A 62 6.51 -9.14 16.95
C VAL A 62 5.71 -9.70 15.77
N LYS A 63 6.22 -9.53 14.56
CA LYS A 63 5.66 -10.09 13.33
C LYS A 63 6.48 -11.29 12.89
N GLN A 64 5.82 -12.39 12.55
CA GLN A 64 6.47 -13.61 12.05
C GLN A 64 5.82 -14.06 10.75
N ALA A 65 6.65 -14.29 9.71
CA ALA A 65 6.18 -14.90 8.47
C ALA A 65 5.96 -16.41 8.63
N LEU A 66 4.93 -16.93 7.95
CA LEU A 66 4.62 -18.36 7.85
C LEU A 66 5.04 -18.91 6.47
N PRO A 67 5.35 -20.21 6.32
CA PRO A 67 5.79 -20.77 5.04
C PRO A 67 4.65 -20.95 4.00
N TYR A 68 3.50 -20.32 4.21
CA TYR A 68 2.30 -20.35 3.38
C TYR A 68 1.51 -19.04 3.52
N VAL A 69 0.56 -18.82 2.60
CA VAL A 69 -0.40 -17.70 2.64
C VAL A 69 -1.46 -17.99 3.71
N ARG A 70 -1.49 -17.24 4.81
CA ARG A 70 -2.41 -17.46 5.94
C ARG A 70 -3.89 -17.46 5.52
N LEU A 71 -4.29 -16.62 4.57
CA LEU A 71 -5.65 -16.53 4.04
C LEU A 71 -6.14 -17.84 3.40
N VAL A 72 -5.26 -18.56 2.72
CA VAL A 72 -5.59 -19.76 1.93
C VAL A 72 -5.16 -21.05 2.63
N GLY A 73 -4.16 -20.97 3.52
CA GLY A 73 -3.59 -22.08 4.25
C GLY A 73 -2.48 -22.80 3.47
N ASP A 74 -2.16 -24.02 3.90
CA ASP A 74 -1.02 -24.81 3.41
C ASP A 74 -1.05 -25.12 1.90
N SER A 75 -2.21 -24.96 1.25
CA SER A 75 -2.36 -25.17 -0.20
C SER A 75 -1.68 -24.10 -1.05
N TRP A 76 -1.25 -22.98 -0.45
CA TRP A 76 -0.46 -21.95 -1.13
C TRP A 76 0.85 -21.64 -0.38
N PRO A 77 1.95 -22.36 -0.70
CA PRO A 77 3.26 -22.09 -0.12
C PRO A 77 3.76 -20.68 -0.42
N LEU A 78 4.35 -20.01 0.57
CA LEU A 78 4.93 -18.69 0.42
C LEU A 78 6.24 -18.57 1.22
N PRO A 79 7.36 -18.17 0.60
CA PRO A 79 8.66 -18.14 1.27
C PRO A 79 8.73 -17.18 2.46
N LEU A 80 9.48 -17.59 3.47
CA LEU A 80 9.75 -16.81 4.68
C LEU A 80 10.58 -15.55 4.43
N LYS A 81 11.38 -15.53 3.34
CA LYS A 81 12.25 -14.40 2.96
C LYS A 81 11.52 -13.08 2.77
N ARG A 82 10.19 -13.07 2.64
CA ARG A 82 9.39 -11.82 2.65
C ARG A 82 9.57 -10.99 3.91
N ALA A 83 9.81 -11.62 5.07
CA ALA A 83 10.15 -10.89 6.30
C ALA A 83 11.50 -10.15 6.18
N PHE A 84 12.45 -10.69 5.41
CA PHE A 84 13.71 -10.01 5.13
C PHE A 84 13.50 -8.77 4.24
N PHE A 85 12.63 -8.87 3.23
CA PHE A 85 12.30 -7.72 2.38
C PHE A 85 11.51 -6.64 3.12
N GLU A 86 10.55 -7.03 3.97
CA GLU A 86 9.84 -6.10 4.86
C GLU A 86 10.82 -5.38 5.80
N TYR A 87 11.73 -6.12 6.47
CA TYR A 87 12.79 -5.54 7.28
C TYR A 87 13.64 -4.54 6.49
N CYS A 88 14.11 -4.94 5.30
CA CYS A 88 14.92 -4.10 4.44
C CYS A 88 14.19 -2.82 4.01
N ALA A 89 12.90 -2.93 3.70
CA ALA A 89 12.07 -1.80 3.29
C ALA A 89 11.79 -0.84 4.46
N LEU A 90 11.46 -1.35 5.65
CA LEU A 90 11.21 -0.53 6.84
C LEU A 90 12.44 0.28 7.25
N ILE A 91 13.64 -0.32 7.22
CA ILE A 91 14.89 0.41 7.49
C ILE A 91 15.07 1.57 6.50
N ARG A 92 14.88 1.31 5.20
CA ARG A 92 15.04 2.34 4.15
C ARG A 92 13.97 3.41 4.21
N GLN A 93 12.72 3.04 4.47
CA GLN A 93 11.62 3.99 4.62
C GLN A 93 11.84 4.88 5.85
N GLY A 94 12.32 4.31 6.97
CA GLY A 94 12.65 5.08 8.17
C GLY A 94 13.83 6.04 7.97
N GLU A 95 14.82 5.68 7.16
CA GLU A 95 15.90 6.61 6.75
C GLU A 95 15.38 7.74 5.85
N ARG A 96 14.44 7.42 4.95
CA ARG A 96 13.94 8.36 3.93
C ARG A 96 12.82 9.26 4.45
N ASP A 97 12.05 8.83 5.44
CA ASP A 97 11.01 9.61 6.10
C ASP A 97 10.98 9.29 7.61
N PRO A 98 11.91 9.87 8.40
CA PRO A 98 12.03 9.54 9.81
C PRO A 98 10.74 9.73 10.61
N GLY A 99 10.35 8.69 11.35
CA GLY A 99 9.17 8.69 12.22
C GLY A 99 7.86 8.32 11.53
N SER A 100 7.84 8.00 10.24
CA SER A 100 6.62 7.58 9.53
C SER A 100 6.34 6.08 9.59
N VAL A 101 7.35 5.26 9.87
CA VAL A 101 7.31 3.80 9.97
C VAL A 101 7.80 3.34 11.34
N PRO A 102 7.48 2.10 11.79
CA PRO A 102 7.91 1.61 13.09
C PRO A 102 9.43 1.48 13.18
N GLU A 103 10.00 1.86 14.33
CA GLU A 103 11.40 1.55 14.63
C GLU A 103 11.61 0.03 14.73
N ILE A 104 12.62 -0.51 14.04
CA ILE A 104 12.99 -1.91 14.14
C ILE A 104 13.92 -2.14 15.33
N TYR A 105 13.56 -3.08 16.19
CA TYR A 105 14.35 -3.44 17.37
C TYR A 105 15.18 -4.70 17.16
N HIS A 106 14.66 -5.65 16.38
CA HIS A 106 15.33 -6.91 16.10
C HIS A 106 14.80 -7.55 14.82
N PHE A 107 15.68 -8.21 14.08
CA PHE A 107 15.35 -9.07 12.96
C PHE A 107 16.06 -10.42 13.15
N ASP A 108 15.30 -11.52 13.04
CA ASP A 108 15.82 -12.88 13.02
C ASP A 108 15.41 -13.54 11.70
N GLU A 109 16.35 -13.64 10.78
CA GLU A 109 16.15 -14.24 9.46
C GLU A 109 15.76 -15.72 9.55
N SER A 110 16.33 -16.46 10.53
CA SER A 110 16.13 -17.90 10.66
C SER A 110 14.71 -18.26 11.14
N GLN A 111 14.09 -17.37 11.93
CA GLN A 111 12.69 -17.48 12.37
C GLN A 111 11.73 -16.61 11.56
N ALA A 112 12.24 -15.80 10.62
CA ALA A 112 11.49 -14.79 9.88
C ALA A 112 10.70 -13.85 10.79
N ILE A 113 11.36 -13.38 11.85
CA ILE A 113 10.79 -12.49 12.86
C ILE A 113 11.28 -11.07 12.67
N ILE A 114 10.36 -10.13 12.72
CA ILE A 114 10.65 -8.70 12.89
C ILE A 114 10.02 -8.27 14.21
N ALA A 115 10.83 -7.76 15.14
CA ALA A 115 10.35 -7.09 16.34
C ALA A 115 10.51 -5.58 16.18
N MET A 116 9.43 -4.84 16.40
CA MET A 116 9.34 -3.43 16.07
C MET A 116 8.44 -2.66 17.03
N GLU A 117 8.44 -1.34 16.89
CA GLU A 117 7.61 -0.42 17.67
C GLU A 117 6.13 -0.79 17.65
N PHE A 118 5.48 -0.68 18.82
CA PHE A 118 4.03 -0.82 18.94
C PHE A 118 3.36 0.55 18.96
N PHE A 119 2.56 0.84 17.93
CA PHE A 119 1.77 2.07 17.87
C PHE A 119 0.47 1.95 18.66
N THR A 120 0.38 2.68 19.77
CA THR A 120 -0.83 2.80 20.59
C THR A 120 -1.08 4.29 20.86
N PRO A 121 -2.32 4.81 20.79
CA PRO A 121 -3.61 4.11 20.63
C PRO A 121 -4.07 3.98 19.17
N HIS A 122 -3.15 3.76 18.23
CA HIS A 122 -3.46 3.77 16.80
C HIS A 122 -4.42 2.64 16.39
N VAL A 123 -5.24 2.90 15.38
CA VAL A 123 -6.12 1.91 14.73
C VAL A 123 -5.81 1.82 13.24
N ILE A 124 -6.15 0.72 12.58
CA ILE A 124 -6.00 0.61 11.12
C ILE A 124 -6.95 1.61 10.43
N LEU A 125 -6.42 2.41 9.51
CA LEU A 125 -7.15 3.48 8.82
C LEU A 125 -8.40 2.92 8.13
N ARG A 126 -8.31 1.75 7.49
CA ARG A 126 -9.45 1.01 6.93
C ARG A 126 -10.64 0.89 7.88
N GLN A 127 -10.39 0.45 9.11
CA GLN A 127 -11.44 0.31 10.12
C GLN A 127 -12.02 1.68 10.51
N SER A 128 -11.16 2.71 10.57
CA SER A 128 -11.56 4.08 10.86
C SER A 128 -12.41 4.72 9.75
N LEU A 129 -12.11 4.40 8.48
CA LEU A 129 -12.89 4.82 7.30
C LEU A 129 -14.30 4.23 7.30
N MET A 130 -14.45 2.96 7.70
CA MET A 130 -15.78 2.34 7.88
C MET A 130 -16.56 2.99 9.04
N ALA A 131 -15.87 3.30 10.15
CA ALA A 131 -16.47 4.01 11.27
C ALA A 131 -16.85 5.47 10.91
N GLY A 132 -16.26 5.98 9.84
CA GLY A 132 -16.39 7.34 9.34
C GLY A 132 -15.82 8.40 10.27
N LYS A 133 -14.59 8.16 10.75
CA LYS A 133 -13.82 9.10 11.57
C LYS A 133 -12.87 9.91 10.70
N LYS A 134 -12.77 11.20 10.98
CA LYS A 134 -11.83 12.11 10.31
C LYS A 134 -10.50 12.13 11.07
N HIS A 135 -9.42 12.40 10.35
CA HIS A 135 -8.05 12.39 10.86
C HIS A 135 -7.31 13.64 10.40
N ASP A 136 -6.87 14.46 11.34
CA ASP A 136 -6.22 15.73 11.05
C ASP A 136 -4.80 15.49 10.51
N GLY A 137 -4.47 16.15 9.40
CA GLY A 137 -3.15 16.04 8.78
C GLY A 137 -2.88 14.73 8.02
N LEU A 138 -3.89 13.85 7.88
CA LEU A 138 -3.76 12.55 7.20
C LEU A 138 -3.15 12.70 5.79
N ALA A 139 -3.75 13.55 4.96
CA ALA A 139 -3.30 13.78 3.59
C ALA A 139 -1.87 14.31 3.51
N ARG A 140 -1.51 15.20 4.45
CA ARG A 140 -0.15 15.75 4.55
C ARG A 140 0.89 14.67 4.86
N VAL A 141 0.59 13.76 5.79
CA VAL A 141 1.51 12.67 6.13
C VAL A 141 1.64 11.69 4.96
N LEU A 142 0.52 11.27 4.37
CA LEU A 142 0.51 10.30 3.27
C LEU A 142 1.22 10.83 2.02
N GLY A 143 0.89 12.05 1.58
CA GLY A 143 1.52 12.67 0.42
C GLY A 143 3.01 12.92 0.64
N GLY A 144 3.38 13.39 1.84
CA GLY A 144 4.77 13.60 2.24
C GLY A 144 5.57 12.31 2.31
N PHE A 145 4.99 11.24 2.85
CA PHE A 145 5.60 9.90 2.90
C PHE A 145 5.90 9.39 1.50
N CYS A 146 4.91 9.39 0.60
CA CYS A 146 5.10 8.97 -0.79
C CYS A 146 6.17 9.82 -1.47
N ALA A 147 6.13 11.15 -1.35
CA ALA A 147 7.12 12.02 -2.00
C ALA A 147 8.54 11.72 -1.51
N ARG A 148 8.75 11.66 -0.19
CA ARG A 148 10.07 11.48 0.41
C ARG A 148 10.63 10.09 0.14
N THR A 149 9.84 9.04 0.33
CA THR A 149 10.31 7.65 0.14
C THR A 149 10.55 7.31 -1.33
N LEU A 150 9.66 7.71 -2.23
CA LEU A 150 9.79 7.45 -3.67
C LEU A 150 10.91 8.29 -4.30
N PHE A 151 11.06 9.57 -3.91
CA PHE A 151 12.14 10.41 -4.45
C PHE A 151 13.51 9.92 -3.97
N ARG A 152 13.69 9.74 -2.65
CA ARG A 152 14.98 9.36 -2.04
C ARG A 152 15.36 7.89 -2.29
N GLY A 153 14.44 7.07 -2.80
CA GLY A 153 14.69 5.70 -3.24
C GLY A 153 15.03 5.56 -4.73
N SER A 154 15.00 6.66 -5.48
CA SER A 154 15.16 6.67 -6.94
C SER A 154 16.55 7.15 -7.38
N ASP A 155 16.81 6.98 -8.68
CA ASP A 155 17.98 7.55 -9.35
C ASP A 155 18.00 9.10 -9.39
N LEU A 156 16.95 9.78 -8.93
CA LEU A 156 16.94 11.25 -8.73
C LEU A 156 17.80 11.67 -7.54
N SER A 157 17.96 10.80 -6.54
CA SER A 157 18.62 11.12 -5.27
C SER A 157 19.79 10.16 -4.97
N MET A 158 19.61 8.87 -5.26
CA MET A 158 20.62 7.87 -4.95
C MET A 158 21.77 7.89 -5.96
N LYS A 159 22.98 7.59 -5.47
CA LYS A 159 24.12 7.30 -6.34
C LYS A 159 23.92 5.96 -7.04
N ALA A 160 24.26 5.89 -8.33
CA ALA A 160 23.98 4.76 -9.21
C ALA A 160 24.42 3.39 -8.62
N ALA A 161 25.63 3.30 -8.07
CA ALA A 161 26.13 2.05 -7.48
C ALA A 161 25.25 1.55 -6.32
N LYS A 162 24.90 2.44 -5.38
CA LYS A 162 24.03 2.10 -4.24
C LYS A 162 22.63 1.74 -4.74
N ARG A 163 22.09 2.50 -5.70
CA ARG A 163 20.78 2.23 -6.30
C ARG A 163 20.73 0.87 -6.99
N LYS A 164 21.76 0.49 -7.76
CA LYS A 164 21.80 -0.79 -8.48
C LYS A 164 21.97 -1.97 -7.55
N ALA A 165 22.76 -1.82 -6.48
CA ALA A 165 22.83 -2.82 -5.42
C ALA A 165 21.48 -2.99 -4.72
N ASP A 166 20.76 -1.89 -4.48
CA ASP A 166 19.45 -1.94 -3.84
C ASP A 166 18.40 -2.62 -4.74
N LEU A 167 18.40 -2.29 -6.03
CA LEU A 167 17.59 -2.99 -7.03
C LEU A 167 17.89 -4.49 -7.05
N ALA A 168 19.16 -4.89 -7.06
CA ALA A 168 19.54 -6.30 -7.10
C ALA A 168 19.06 -7.07 -5.87
N LEU A 169 19.02 -6.43 -4.69
CA LEU A 169 18.47 -7.03 -3.47
C LEU A 169 16.97 -7.29 -3.61
N PHE A 170 16.19 -6.27 -3.96
CA PHE A 170 14.73 -6.40 -4.01
C PHE A 170 14.21 -7.19 -5.21
N ALA A 171 15.03 -7.40 -6.24
CA ALA A 171 14.69 -8.26 -7.37
C ALA A 171 14.44 -9.74 -6.97
N ASP A 172 14.94 -10.18 -5.81
CA ASP A 172 14.69 -11.53 -5.28
C ASP A 172 13.33 -11.67 -4.55
N ASN A 173 12.52 -10.61 -4.43
CA ASN A 173 11.17 -10.69 -3.86
C ASN A 173 10.14 -11.29 -4.85
N VAL A 174 10.55 -12.32 -5.59
CA VAL A 174 9.87 -12.82 -6.80
C VAL A 174 8.49 -13.39 -6.53
N GLU A 175 8.28 -14.07 -5.40
CA GLU A 175 6.99 -14.70 -5.09
C GLU A 175 5.91 -13.66 -4.75
N LEU A 176 6.30 -12.54 -4.15
CA LEU A 176 5.38 -11.45 -3.83
C LEU A 176 5.09 -10.63 -5.09
N CYS A 177 6.08 -10.48 -5.97
CA CYS A 177 5.87 -9.92 -7.31
C CYS A 177 4.90 -10.78 -8.12
N ASP A 178 5.05 -12.11 -8.14
CA ASP A 178 4.16 -13.04 -8.87
C ASP A 178 2.71 -12.97 -8.39
N ILE A 179 2.49 -12.83 -7.07
CA ILE A 179 1.16 -12.60 -6.50
C ILE A 179 0.55 -11.33 -7.09
N THR A 180 1.27 -10.22 -7.11
CA THR A 180 0.79 -8.96 -7.68
C THR A 180 0.57 -9.09 -9.19
N GLU A 181 1.54 -9.60 -9.95
CA GLU A 181 1.45 -9.77 -11.41
C GLU A 181 0.26 -10.64 -11.85
N THR A 182 -0.08 -11.64 -11.03
CA THR A 182 -1.21 -12.54 -11.29
C THR A 182 -2.52 -11.94 -10.79
N LEU A 183 -2.65 -11.69 -9.49
CA LEU A 183 -3.93 -11.31 -8.87
C LEU A 183 -4.35 -9.86 -9.15
N VAL A 184 -3.41 -8.97 -9.41
CA VAL A 184 -3.69 -7.55 -9.66
C VAL A 184 -3.83 -7.28 -11.16
N PHE A 185 -2.92 -7.83 -11.98
CA PHE A 185 -2.82 -7.47 -13.40
C PHE A 185 -3.35 -8.50 -14.40
N SER A 186 -3.72 -9.70 -13.96
CA SER A 186 -4.12 -10.79 -14.89
C SER A 186 -5.50 -11.34 -14.55
N ASP A 187 -5.66 -11.93 -13.36
CA ASP A 187 -6.86 -12.67 -12.97
C ASP A 187 -8.17 -11.87 -13.14
N PRO A 188 -8.29 -10.58 -12.73
CA PRO A 188 -9.55 -9.84 -12.83
C PRO A 188 -10.11 -9.73 -14.27
N TYR A 189 -9.26 -9.88 -15.28
CA TYR A 189 -9.57 -9.59 -16.68
C TYR A 189 -10.03 -10.82 -17.49
N PHE A 190 -10.09 -12.00 -16.87
CA PHE A 190 -10.67 -13.21 -17.46
C PHE A 190 -11.38 -14.03 -16.38
N ASP A 191 -11.97 -15.16 -16.77
CA ASP A 191 -12.60 -16.08 -15.81
C ASP A 191 -11.55 -16.97 -15.13
N ALA A 192 -10.85 -16.40 -14.13
CA ALA A 192 -9.86 -17.10 -13.33
C ALA A 192 -10.50 -17.85 -12.15
N GLU A 193 -9.92 -18.99 -11.77
CA GLU A 193 -10.42 -19.85 -10.68
C GLU A 193 -10.58 -19.12 -9.33
N ARG A 194 -9.69 -18.16 -9.04
CA ARG A 194 -9.66 -17.44 -7.76
C ARG A 194 -10.51 -16.17 -7.74
N ASN A 195 -11.13 -15.82 -8.87
CA ASN A 195 -11.99 -14.66 -8.94
C ASN A 195 -13.31 -14.94 -8.21
N HIS A 196 -13.78 -13.94 -7.50
CA HIS A 196 -15.12 -13.94 -6.92
C HIS A 196 -15.66 -12.51 -6.89
N HIS A 197 -16.98 -12.38 -6.90
CA HIS A 197 -17.69 -11.11 -6.86
C HIS A 197 -19.07 -11.29 -6.24
N THR A 198 -19.64 -10.22 -5.70
CA THR A 198 -20.99 -10.22 -5.11
C THR A 198 -22.06 -10.51 -6.18
N ALA A 199 -23.11 -11.25 -5.81
CA ALA A 199 -24.24 -11.52 -6.68
C ALA A 199 -24.88 -10.20 -7.20
N GLY A 200 -25.21 -10.15 -8.50
CA GLY A 200 -25.73 -8.94 -9.15
C GLY A 200 -24.69 -8.06 -9.84
N LEU A 201 -23.42 -8.51 -9.90
CA LEU A 201 -22.35 -7.88 -10.69
C LEU A 201 -22.07 -8.59 -12.03
N ASP A 202 -22.76 -9.68 -12.36
CA ASP A 202 -22.42 -10.54 -13.50
C ASP A 202 -22.39 -9.79 -14.85
N ASP A 203 -23.30 -8.84 -15.06
CA ASP A 203 -23.36 -8.03 -16.29
C ASP A 203 -22.16 -7.09 -16.42
N ILE A 204 -21.77 -6.40 -15.35
CA ILE A 204 -20.60 -5.51 -15.39
C ILE A 204 -19.31 -6.32 -15.48
N VAL A 205 -19.20 -7.44 -14.76
CA VAL A 205 -18.05 -8.34 -14.84
C VAL A 205 -17.88 -8.89 -16.25
N THR A 206 -18.96 -9.36 -16.87
CA THR A 206 -18.96 -9.84 -18.26
C THR A 206 -18.50 -8.74 -19.21
N ARG A 207 -19.03 -7.52 -19.05
CA ARG A 207 -18.64 -6.35 -19.86
C ARG A 207 -17.17 -6.00 -19.70
N LEU A 208 -16.64 -5.96 -18.47
CA LEU A 208 -15.23 -5.64 -18.20
C LEU A 208 -14.29 -6.71 -18.77
N ARG A 209 -14.63 -8.00 -18.60
CA ARG A 209 -13.85 -9.11 -19.18
C ARG A 209 -13.95 -9.17 -20.71
N ALA A 210 -14.94 -8.53 -21.32
CA ALA A 210 -15.04 -8.38 -22.77
C ALA A 210 -14.42 -7.05 -23.29
N ASP A 211 -14.07 -6.11 -22.41
CA ASP A 211 -13.52 -4.80 -22.78
C ASP A 211 -12.06 -4.94 -23.24
N ILE A 212 -11.86 -4.84 -24.55
CA ILE A 212 -10.54 -4.99 -25.18
C ILE A 212 -9.62 -3.83 -24.80
N ASP A 213 -10.13 -2.59 -24.76
CA ASP A 213 -9.33 -1.42 -24.40
C ASP A 213 -8.84 -1.53 -22.96
N LEU A 214 -9.72 -1.96 -22.05
CA LEU A 214 -9.34 -2.21 -20.65
C LEU A 214 -8.22 -3.24 -20.54
N LYS A 215 -8.30 -4.35 -21.28
CA LYS A 215 -7.27 -5.39 -21.27
C LYS A 215 -5.94 -4.89 -21.81
N VAL A 216 -5.96 -4.15 -22.91
CA VAL A 216 -4.75 -3.57 -23.51
C VAL A 216 -4.05 -2.65 -22.50
N GLU A 217 -4.79 -1.72 -21.91
CA GLU A 217 -4.19 -0.78 -20.94
C GLU A 217 -3.77 -1.47 -19.63
N ALA A 218 -4.51 -2.48 -19.17
CA ALA A 218 -4.07 -3.29 -18.03
C ALA A 218 -2.74 -4.01 -18.30
N GLN A 219 -2.53 -4.52 -19.52
CA GLN A 219 -1.25 -5.14 -19.89
C GLN A 219 -0.13 -4.12 -20.11
N HIS A 220 -0.41 -2.90 -20.59
CA HIS A 220 0.59 -1.82 -20.60
C HIS A 220 1.05 -1.46 -19.18
N LEU A 221 0.10 -1.35 -18.24
CA LEU A 221 0.41 -1.08 -16.83
C LEU A 221 1.16 -2.25 -16.18
N LYS A 222 0.81 -3.51 -16.50
CA LYS A 222 1.58 -4.70 -16.08
C LYS A 222 3.01 -4.64 -16.61
N ALA A 223 3.19 -4.35 -17.90
CA ALA A 223 4.51 -4.22 -18.49
C ALA A 223 5.34 -3.11 -17.81
N LYS A 224 4.68 -2.00 -17.41
CA LYS A 224 5.31 -0.94 -16.64
C LYS A 224 5.73 -1.41 -15.25
N PHE A 225 4.86 -2.14 -14.54
CA PHE A 225 5.18 -2.73 -13.24
C PHE A 225 6.39 -3.66 -13.32
N CYS A 226 6.43 -4.57 -14.30
CA CYS A 226 7.51 -5.56 -14.44
C CYS A 226 8.85 -4.95 -14.91
N ASN A 227 8.83 -3.89 -15.71
CA ASN A 227 10.03 -3.41 -16.41
C ASN A 227 10.57 -2.06 -15.89
N ASN A 228 9.74 -1.25 -15.22
CA ASN A 228 10.11 0.11 -14.82
C ASN A 228 10.51 0.16 -13.34
N ALA A 229 11.75 -0.25 -13.07
CA ALA A 229 12.37 -0.07 -11.76
C ALA A 229 12.74 1.41 -11.53
N GLU A 230 11.80 2.25 -11.10
CA GLU A 230 12.05 3.69 -10.88
C GLU A 230 12.52 4.00 -9.45
N THR A 231 11.89 3.37 -8.45
CA THR A 231 12.22 3.51 -7.03
C THR A 231 11.80 2.27 -6.25
N MET A 232 12.33 2.11 -5.04
CA MET A 232 11.79 1.13 -4.08
C MET A 232 10.39 1.58 -3.63
N LEU A 233 9.40 0.77 -3.96
CA LEU A 233 8.02 0.90 -3.56
C LEU A 233 7.80 0.29 -2.16
N HIS A 234 6.72 0.68 -1.51
CA HIS A 234 6.08 -0.11 -0.47
C HIS A 234 5.48 -1.40 -1.08
N GLY A 235 4.88 -1.30 -2.26
CA GLY A 235 4.40 -2.45 -3.04
C GLY A 235 3.01 -2.96 -2.66
N ASP A 236 2.39 -2.44 -1.59
CA ASP A 236 1.00 -2.75 -1.19
C ASP A 236 0.46 -1.63 -0.26
N LEU A 237 0.63 -0.36 -0.69
CA LEU A 237 0.25 0.80 0.12
C LEU A 237 -1.26 1.07 0.02
N HIS A 238 -2.06 0.30 0.75
CA HIS A 238 -3.50 0.51 0.89
C HIS A 238 -3.86 1.02 2.30
N THR A 239 -5.12 1.39 2.52
CA THR A 239 -5.63 1.88 3.83
C THR A 239 -5.55 0.86 4.98
N GLY A 240 -5.23 -0.40 4.67
CA GLY A 240 -4.94 -1.43 5.68
C GLY A 240 -3.49 -1.39 6.17
N SER A 241 -2.60 -0.83 5.37
CA SER A 241 -1.16 -0.65 5.65
C SER A 241 -0.86 0.71 6.31
N VAL A 242 -1.90 1.37 6.85
CA VAL A 242 -1.83 2.67 7.49
C VAL A 242 -2.52 2.59 8.84
N MET A 243 -1.83 3.03 9.89
CA MET A 243 -2.36 3.17 11.25
C MET A 243 -2.53 4.64 11.61
N VAL A 244 -3.61 4.98 12.32
CA VAL A 244 -3.97 6.38 12.63
C VAL A 244 -4.47 6.56 14.05
N THR A 245 -4.19 7.74 14.62
CA THR A 245 -4.95 8.32 15.73
C THR A 245 -5.75 9.51 15.21
N ALA A 246 -6.30 10.38 16.07
CA ALA A 246 -6.95 11.61 15.61
C ALA A 246 -5.99 12.53 14.82
N ASN A 247 -4.68 12.48 15.10
CA ASN A 247 -3.69 13.44 14.62
C ASN A 247 -2.32 12.83 14.23
N GLU A 248 -2.15 11.52 14.36
CA GLU A 248 -0.95 10.79 13.93
C GLU A 248 -1.29 9.79 12.84
N THR A 249 -0.32 9.53 11.96
CA THR A 249 -0.41 8.57 10.86
C THR A 249 0.91 7.83 10.73
N LYS A 250 0.86 6.51 10.63
CA LYS A 250 2.00 5.61 10.53
C LYS A 250 1.78 4.61 9.41
N ILE A 251 2.84 4.29 8.67
CA ILE A 251 2.83 3.32 7.57
C ILE A 251 3.49 2.03 8.06
N ILE A 252 2.90 0.90 7.71
CA ILE A 252 3.34 -0.44 8.14
C ILE A 252 3.29 -1.41 6.95
N ASP A 253 3.92 -2.58 7.10
CA ASP A 253 3.76 -3.72 6.21
C ASP A 253 4.27 -3.60 4.75
N PRO A 254 5.50 -3.10 4.50
CA PRO A 254 6.08 -3.06 3.15
C PRO A 254 6.66 -4.41 2.70
N GLU A 255 5.98 -5.55 2.95
CA GLU A 255 6.50 -6.88 2.59
C GLU A 255 6.53 -7.15 1.08
N PHE A 256 5.68 -6.43 0.32
CA PHE A 256 5.66 -6.44 -1.14
C PHE A 256 6.68 -5.48 -1.78
N ALA A 257 7.59 -4.91 -1.00
CA ALA A 257 8.57 -3.96 -1.51
C ALA A 257 9.36 -4.54 -2.69
N LEU A 258 9.38 -3.77 -3.77
CA LEU A 258 10.13 -4.03 -5.00
C LEU A 258 10.59 -2.70 -5.59
N TYR A 259 11.48 -2.74 -6.58
CA TYR A 259 11.73 -1.55 -7.39
C TYR A 259 10.75 -1.48 -8.56
N GLY A 260 9.89 -0.46 -8.58
CA GLY A 260 8.82 -0.30 -9.57
C GLY A 260 8.47 1.15 -9.87
N PRO A 261 7.38 1.40 -10.61
CA PRO A 261 6.96 2.73 -11.02
C PRO A 261 6.36 3.53 -9.86
N MET A 262 6.77 4.79 -9.70
CA MET A 262 6.40 5.63 -8.55
C MET A 262 4.88 5.75 -8.35
N GLY A 263 4.12 5.83 -9.44
CA GLY A 263 2.66 5.96 -9.39
C GLY A 263 1.95 4.73 -8.81
N PHE A 264 2.60 3.58 -8.68
CA PHE A 264 1.98 2.38 -8.15
C PHE A 264 1.52 2.55 -6.70
N ASP A 265 2.40 2.96 -5.79
CA ASP A 265 2.05 3.14 -4.37
C ASP A 265 0.99 4.22 -4.17
N ILE A 266 1.09 5.33 -4.92
CA ILE A 266 0.13 6.44 -4.85
C ILE A 266 -1.23 5.96 -5.38
N GLY A 267 -1.23 5.23 -6.50
CA GLY A 267 -2.45 4.69 -7.11
C GLY A 267 -3.16 3.71 -6.19
N MET A 268 -2.41 2.78 -5.58
CA MET A 268 -2.90 1.82 -4.58
C MET A 268 -3.59 2.54 -3.41
N LEU A 269 -2.97 3.60 -2.91
CA LEU A 269 -3.48 4.37 -1.79
C LEU A 269 -4.78 5.10 -2.15
N LEU A 270 -4.78 5.87 -3.26
CA LEU A 270 -5.94 6.66 -3.67
C LEU A 270 -7.13 5.78 -4.09
N ALA A 271 -6.88 4.65 -4.74
CA ALA A 271 -7.89 3.63 -5.05
C ALA A 271 -8.68 3.21 -3.81
N ASN A 272 -7.98 2.94 -2.71
CA ASN A 272 -8.63 2.50 -1.48
C ASN A 272 -9.47 3.61 -0.83
N PHE A 273 -9.10 4.88 -0.99
CA PHE A 273 -9.99 5.99 -0.60
C PHE A 273 -11.22 6.11 -1.50
N TRP A 274 -11.10 5.98 -2.83
CA TRP A 274 -12.25 6.00 -3.72
C TRP A 274 -13.21 4.83 -3.48
N MET A 275 -12.69 3.62 -3.22
CA MET A 275 -13.55 2.50 -2.82
C MET A 275 -14.23 2.74 -1.47
N ALA A 276 -13.50 3.28 -0.49
CA ALA A 276 -14.09 3.67 0.80
C ALA A 276 -15.18 4.74 0.64
N TYR A 277 -15.02 5.70 -0.28
CA TYR A 277 -16.03 6.68 -0.66
C TYR A 277 -17.31 6.00 -1.17
N PHE A 278 -17.18 5.04 -2.09
CA PHE A 278 -18.33 4.33 -2.65
C PHE A 278 -18.99 3.37 -1.66
N ALA A 279 -18.24 2.87 -0.68
CA ALA A 279 -18.75 2.00 0.39
C ALA A 279 -19.58 2.76 1.45
N GLN A 280 -19.38 4.07 1.61
CA GLN A 280 -20.00 4.86 2.69
C GLN A 280 -21.54 4.70 2.82
N PRO A 281 -22.34 4.63 1.74
CA PRO A 281 -23.78 4.37 1.87
C PRO A 281 -24.11 3.07 2.60
N GLY A 282 -23.26 2.04 2.48
CA GLY A 282 -23.40 0.77 3.20
C GLY A 282 -23.09 0.84 4.69
N HIS A 283 -22.40 1.90 5.14
CA HIS A 283 -22.03 2.17 6.54
C HIS A 283 -22.83 3.32 7.16
N ALA A 284 -23.89 3.77 6.47
CA ALA A 284 -24.73 4.87 6.92
C ALA A 284 -25.95 4.33 7.71
N GLU A 285 -26.23 4.92 8.87
CA GLU A 285 -27.45 4.58 9.65
C GLU A 285 -28.73 5.00 8.91
N THR A 286 -28.66 6.12 8.17
CA THR A 286 -29.75 6.63 7.34
C THR A 286 -29.20 7.14 6.00
N LYS A 287 -30.06 7.16 4.98
CA LYS A 287 -29.67 7.61 3.64
C LYS A 287 -29.13 9.05 3.69
N GLY A 288 -27.90 9.24 3.23
CA GLY A 288 -27.24 10.55 3.17
C GLY A 288 -26.46 10.94 4.43
N ALA A 289 -26.53 10.18 5.54
CA ALA A 289 -25.82 10.52 6.78
C ALA A 289 -24.29 10.58 6.64
N ARG A 290 -23.72 9.95 5.60
CA ARG A 290 -22.28 9.95 5.31
C ARG A 290 -21.87 10.97 4.23
N ALA A 291 -22.74 11.86 3.76
CA ALA A 291 -22.44 12.78 2.66
C ALA A 291 -21.25 13.73 2.96
N GLU A 292 -21.21 14.31 4.16
CA GLU A 292 -20.09 15.16 4.58
C GLU A 292 -18.78 14.36 4.74
N TYR A 293 -18.89 13.09 5.13
CA TYR A 293 -17.74 12.23 5.28
C TYR A 293 -17.19 11.78 3.93
N GLN A 294 -18.07 11.46 2.98
CA GLN A 294 -17.73 11.24 1.58
C GLN A 294 -17.00 12.44 0.98
N GLN A 295 -17.48 13.66 1.25
CA GLN A 295 -16.79 14.87 0.79
C GLN A 295 -15.39 15.02 1.43
N TRP A 296 -15.24 14.72 2.72
CA TRP A 296 -13.94 14.69 3.38
C TRP A 296 -12.98 13.65 2.77
N ILE A 297 -13.46 12.48 2.36
CA ILE A 297 -12.61 11.49 1.66
C ILE A 297 -12.05 12.07 0.36
N LEU A 298 -12.88 12.79 -0.42
CA LEU A 298 -12.42 13.43 -1.67
C LEU A 298 -11.39 14.54 -1.41
N GLU A 299 -11.55 15.29 -0.32
CA GLU A 299 -10.57 16.29 0.13
C GLU A 299 -9.24 15.63 0.49
N VAL A 300 -9.26 14.51 1.23
CA VAL A 300 -8.04 13.75 1.56
C VAL A 300 -7.32 13.27 0.30
N ILE A 301 -8.06 12.78 -0.70
CA ILE A 301 -7.47 12.34 -1.98
C ILE A 301 -6.77 13.51 -2.70
N GLU A 302 -7.46 14.65 -2.82
CA GLU A 302 -6.93 15.84 -3.49
C GLU A 302 -5.72 16.43 -2.77
N GLU A 303 -5.80 16.57 -1.46
CA GLU A 303 -4.70 17.06 -0.63
C GLU A 303 -3.51 16.10 -0.62
N THR A 304 -3.72 14.79 -0.68
CA THR A 304 -2.63 13.80 -0.71
C THR A 304 -1.79 13.96 -1.98
N TRP A 305 -2.45 14.08 -3.15
CA TRP A 305 -1.75 14.34 -4.41
C TRP A 305 -1.08 15.72 -4.44
N GLY A 306 -1.77 16.74 -3.92
CA GLY A 306 -1.23 18.09 -3.81
C GLY A 306 0.03 18.15 -2.95
N GLU A 307 0.00 17.51 -1.78
CA GLU A 307 1.15 17.41 -0.89
C GLU A 307 2.29 16.60 -1.53
N PHE A 308 1.98 15.46 -2.15
CA PHE A 308 2.97 14.68 -2.89
C PHE A 308 3.69 15.55 -3.92
N SER A 309 2.93 16.23 -4.78
CA SER A 309 3.46 17.06 -5.86
C SER A 309 4.32 18.21 -5.32
N ARG A 310 3.85 18.87 -4.25
CA ARG A 310 4.56 19.97 -3.59
C ARG A 310 5.87 19.52 -2.97
N GLU A 311 5.85 18.42 -2.20
CA GLU A 311 7.04 17.90 -1.53
C GLU A 311 8.02 17.27 -2.52
N PHE A 312 7.55 16.53 -3.53
CA PHE A 312 8.39 15.99 -4.60
C PHE A 312 9.10 17.13 -5.37
N SER A 313 8.38 18.22 -5.68
CA SER A 313 8.96 19.41 -6.32
C SER A 313 10.00 20.10 -5.43
N ARG A 314 9.77 20.14 -4.11
CA ARG A 314 10.77 20.66 -3.17
C ARG A 314 12.04 19.80 -3.21
N LEU A 315 11.88 18.48 -3.10
CA LEU A 315 12.99 17.52 -3.13
C LEU A 315 13.75 17.58 -4.47
N TRP A 316 13.06 17.77 -5.60
CA TRP A 316 13.68 17.99 -6.89
C TRP A 316 14.64 19.18 -6.89
N ARG A 317 14.22 20.29 -6.28
CA ARG A 317 15.03 21.52 -6.23
C ARG A 317 16.16 21.44 -5.21
N THR A 318 15.98 20.68 -4.12
CA THR A 318 16.91 20.71 -2.98
C THR A 318 17.80 19.47 -2.84
N GLU A 319 17.36 18.30 -3.32
CA GLU A 319 17.97 16.98 -3.03
C GLU A 319 18.19 16.11 -4.29
N ARG A 320 18.04 16.71 -5.49
CA ARG A 320 18.31 16.03 -6.77
C ARG A 320 19.80 15.90 -7.03
N ASP A 321 20.41 14.92 -6.37
CA ASP A 321 21.85 14.65 -6.38
C ASP A 321 22.19 13.24 -6.94
N GLY A 322 21.20 12.54 -7.51
CA GLY A 322 21.37 11.28 -8.21
C GLY A 322 21.89 11.44 -9.64
N MET A 323 21.76 10.39 -10.45
CA MET A 323 22.27 10.37 -11.83
C MET A 323 21.28 10.93 -12.86
N LEU A 324 20.01 11.11 -12.50
CA LEU A 324 18.99 11.60 -13.43
C LEU A 324 18.79 13.10 -13.29
N TYR A 325 18.60 13.75 -14.45
CA TYR A 325 18.35 15.18 -14.59
C TYR A 325 19.41 16.05 -13.90
N GLU A 326 20.69 15.70 -14.01
CA GLU A 326 21.80 16.34 -13.28
C GLU A 326 21.81 17.88 -13.38
N LYS A 327 22.20 18.56 -12.30
CA LYS A 327 22.30 20.04 -12.25
C LYS A 327 23.28 20.60 -13.29
N THR A 328 24.29 19.81 -13.66
CA THR A 328 25.27 20.11 -14.70
C THR A 328 24.65 20.32 -16.08
N LEU A 329 23.46 19.73 -16.33
CA LEU A 329 22.72 19.87 -17.58
C LEU A 329 21.76 21.06 -17.58
N PHE A 330 21.46 21.65 -16.41
CA PHE A 330 20.46 22.70 -16.25
C PHE A 330 21.00 23.89 -15.43
N GLU A 331 20.90 23.84 -14.10
CA GLU A 331 21.20 24.95 -13.20
C GLU A 331 22.63 25.49 -13.38
N ASP A 332 23.63 24.62 -13.55
CA ASP A 332 25.04 25.03 -13.71
C ASP A 332 25.31 25.76 -15.05
N GLN A 333 24.37 25.66 -15.99
CA GLN A 333 24.37 26.36 -17.28
C GLN A 333 23.43 27.57 -17.30
N GLY A 334 22.80 27.92 -16.16
CA GLY A 334 21.81 29.00 -16.07
C GLY A 334 20.49 28.68 -16.78
N GLN A 335 20.12 27.40 -16.90
CA GLN A 335 18.93 26.92 -17.59
C GLN A 335 17.86 26.39 -16.62
N ASP A 336 17.59 27.12 -15.54
CA ASP A 336 16.65 26.75 -14.47
C ASP A 336 15.24 26.39 -15.01
N LEU A 337 14.78 27.10 -16.04
CA LEU A 337 13.49 26.83 -16.70
C LEU A 337 13.43 25.41 -17.31
N GLY A 338 14.55 24.87 -17.78
CA GLY A 338 14.63 23.50 -18.30
C GLY A 338 14.46 22.45 -17.20
N SER A 339 15.01 22.71 -16.01
CA SER A 339 14.86 21.84 -14.83
C SER A 339 13.39 21.81 -14.35
N GLU A 340 12.73 22.97 -14.32
CA GLU A 340 11.30 23.07 -13.96
C GLU A 340 10.39 22.40 -14.98
N GLN A 341 10.67 22.55 -16.28
CA GLN A 341 9.94 21.83 -17.33
C GLN A 341 10.10 20.30 -17.18
N ALA A 342 11.30 19.83 -16.89
CA ALA A 342 11.56 18.40 -16.67
C ALA A 342 10.81 17.86 -15.43
N LEU A 343 10.74 18.64 -14.35
CA LEU A 343 9.95 18.33 -13.16
C LEU A 343 8.45 18.22 -13.50
N GLU A 344 7.90 19.18 -14.23
CA GLU A 344 6.49 19.17 -14.64
C GLU A 344 6.14 17.92 -15.46
N HIS A 345 6.96 17.60 -16.47
CA HIS A 345 6.80 16.37 -17.25
C HIS A 345 6.89 15.11 -16.39
N ARG A 346 7.81 15.08 -15.42
CA ARG A 346 7.96 13.94 -14.50
C ARG A 346 6.72 13.77 -13.62
N LEU A 347 6.19 14.84 -13.05
CA LEU A 347 4.96 14.81 -12.25
C LEU A 347 3.76 14.37 -13.09
N GLN A 348 3.66 14.83 -14.35
CA GLN A 348 2.59 14.42 -15.25
C GLN A 348 2.65 12.91 -15.58
N MET A 349 3.85 12.35 -15.78
CA MET A 349 4.02 10.90 -15.96
C MET A 349 3.63 10.11 -14.71
N ILE A 350 4.05 10.57 -13.52
CA ILE A 350 3.69 9.94 -12.24
C ILE A 350 2.18 10.00 -12.01
N TRP A 351 1.54 11.12 -12.37
CA TRP A 351 0.10 11.30 -12.30
C TRP A 351 -0.65 10.29 -13.18
N GLY A 352 -0.26 10.17 -14.44
CA GLY A 352 -0.83 9.18 -15.35
C GLY A 352 -0.72 7.76 -14.79
N ASP A 353 0.45 7.39 -14.25
CA ASP A 353 0.63 6.08 -13.62
C ASP A 353 -0.23 5.89 -12.38
N THR A 354 -0.31 6.92 -11.54
CA THR A 354 -1.13 6.92 -10.32
C THR A 354 -2.58 6.56 -10.66
N LEU A 355 -3.14 7.20 -11.68
CA LEU A 355 -4.51 6.93 -12.11
C LEU A 355 -4.68 5.54 -12.71
N GLY A 356 -3.74 5.13 -13.56
CA GLY A 356 -3.76 3.79 -14.17
C GLY A 356 -3.76 2.71 -13.09
N PHE A 357 -2.77 2.72 -12.20
CA PHE A 357 -2.65 1.75 -11.12
C PHE A 357 -3.80 1.84 -10.10
N ALA A 358 -4.35 3.04 -9.85
CA ALA A 358 -5.54 3.15 -9.02
C ALA A 358 -6.74 2.41 -9.65
N GLY A 359 -6.93 2.54 -10.95
CA GLY A 359 -7.99 1.82 -11.64
C GLY A 359 -7.81 0.30 -11.60
N ILE A 360 -6.57 -0.18 -11.76
CA ILE A 360 -6.21 -1.61 -11.61
C ILE A 360 -6.53 -2.10 -10.18
N GLU A 361 -6.13 -1.33 -9.16
CA GLU A 361 -6.38 -1.67 -7.76
C GLU A 361 -7.88 -1.75 -7.44
N ILE A 362 -8.68 -0.81 -7.93
CA ILE A 362 -10.13 -0.86 -7.73
C ILE A 362 -10.72 -2.13 -8.34
N ILE A 363 -10.34 -2.46 -9.57
CA ILE A 363 -10.86 -3.65 -10.26
C ILE A 363 -10.46 -4.94 -9.54
N ARG A 364 -9.18 -5.11 -9.17
CA ARG A 364 -8.72 -6.34 -8.54
C ARG A 364 -9.32 -6.55 -7.15
N ARG A 365 -9.53 -5.46 -6.38
CA ARG A 365 -10.12 -5.52 -5.04
C ARG A 365 -11.61 -5.87 -5.03
N THR A 366 -12.27 -5.84 -6.18
CA THR A 366 -13.67 -6.22 -6.31
C THR A 366 -13.86 -7.57 -7.01
N LEU A 367 -12.90 -8.00 -7.84
CA LEU A 367 -13.08 -9.18 -8.72
C LEU A 367 -12.09 -10.32 -8.50
N SER A 368 -11.02 -10.11 -7.73
CA SER A 368 -9.97 -11.12 -7.48
C SER A 368 -10.06 -11.72 -6.08
N LEU A 369 -9.01 -12.39 -5.62
CA LEU A 369 -9.01 -13.14 -4.35
C LEU A 369 -9.15 -12.27 -3.10
N ALA A 370 -8.53 -11.09 -3.07
CA ALA A 370 -8.40 -10.29 -1.85
C ALA A 370 -9.25 -9.02 -1.93
N HIS A 371 -10.41 -9.05 -1.27
CA HIS A 371 -11.35 -7.94 -1.25
C HIS A 371 -10.99 -6.87 -0.21
N ILE A 372 -11.85 -5.85 -0.08
CA ILE A 372 -11.73 -4.81 0.94
C ILE A 372 -12.82 -4.96 2.02
N ALA A 373 -12.42 -4.78 3.28
CA ALA A 373 -13.34 -4.86 4.42
C ALA A 373 -14.50 -3.85 4.31
N GLU A 374 -14.27 -2.68 3.70
CA GLU A 374 -15.27 -1.65 3.49
C GLU A 374 -16.47 -2.16 2.65
N TYR A 375 -16.27 -3.10 1.72
CA TYR A 375 -17.37 -3.74 0.99
C TYR A 375 -17.88 -4.96 1.73
N ASP A 376 -16.99 -5.85 2.20
CA ASP A 376 -17.38 -7.13 2.80
C ASP A 376 -18.22 -6.96 4.08
N ALA A 377 -18.02 -5.87 4.82
CA ALA A 377 -18.80 -5.57 6.02
C ALA A 377 -20.25 -5.12 5.73
N ILE A 378 -20.58 -4.72 4.50
CA ILE A 378 -21.93 -4.27 4.10
C ILE A 378 -22.86 -5.48 4.03
N GLN A 379 -23.72 -5.66 5.05
CA GLN A 379 -24.58 -6.86 5.15
C GLN A 379 -25.64 -6.97 4.05
N ASN A 380 -26.15 -5.84 3.55
CA ASN A 380 -27.11 -5.85 2.45
C ASN A 380 -26.39 -6.10 1.11
N GLU A 381 -26.52 -7.32 0.59
CA GLU A 381 -25.84 -7.78 -0.63
C GLU A 381 -26.15 -6.90 -1.85
N LYS A 382 -27.40 -6.50 -2.05
CA LYS A 382 -27.77 -5.61 -3.16
C LYS A 382 -27.08 -4.25 -3.05
N LEU A 383 -27.05 -3.68 -1.85
CA LEU A 383 -26.36 -2.40 -1.60
C LEU A 383 -24.85 -2.54 -1.78
N ARG A 384 -24.27 -3.67 -1.34
CA ARG A 384 -22.86 -4.00 -1.57
C ARG A 384 -22.53 -4.04 -3.06
N ALA A 385 -23.30 -4.78 -3.84
CA ALA A 385 -23.13 -4.86 -5.30
C ALA A 385 -23.29 -3.49 -5.97
N GLU A 386 -24.21 -2.63 -5.53
CA GLU A 386 -24.32 -1.26 -6.02
C GLU A 386 -23.08 -0.41 -5.71
N CYS A 387 -22.52 -0.52 -4.50
CA CYS A 387 -21.29 0.16 -4.10
C CYS A 387 -20.07 -0.33 -4.91
N GLU A 388 -19.94 -1.64 -5.10
CA GLU A 388 -18.88 -2.28 -5.88
C GLU A 388 -18.96 -1.91 -7.37
N ARG A 389 -20.17 -1.92 -7.96
CA ARG A 389 -20.40 -1.51 -9.35
C ARG A 389 -19.87 -0.11 -9.63
N ARG A 390 -20.12 0.83 -8.73
CA ARG A 390 -19.62 2.22 -8.84
C ARG A 390 -18.10 2.28 -8.81
N GLY A 391 -17.49 1.48 -7.93
CA GLY A 391 -16.04 1.28 -7.92
C GLY A 391 -15.53 0.78 -9.26
N LEU A 392 -16.11 -0.30 -9.78
CA LEU A 392 -15.72 -0.91 -11.07
C LEU A 392 -15.86 0.06 -12.26
N GLU A 393 -16.90 0.89 -12.28
CA GLU A 393 -17.09 1.91 -13.32
C GLU A 393 -15.99 2.98 -13.28
N LEU A 394 -15.65 3.47 -12.09
CA LEU A 394 -14.50 4.36 -11.91
C LEU A 394 -13.20 3.66 -12.31
N GLY A 395 -12.99 2.43 -11.85
CA GLY A 395 -11.78 1.64 -12.12
C GLY A 395 -11.52 1.52 -13.61
N ARG A 396 -12.54 1.12 -14.38
CA ARG A 396 -12.45 1.07 -15.84
C ARG A 396 -12.18 2.43 -16.46
N HIS A 397 -12.83 3.49 -15.98
CA HIS A 397 -12.62 4.84 -16.50
C HIS A 397 -11.16 5.28 -16.31
N LEU A 398 -10.63 5.07 -15.11
CA LEU A 398 -9.25 5.42 -14.76
C LEU A 398 -8.25 4.62 -15.61
N VAL A 399 -8.35 3.29 -15.68
CA VAL A 399 -7.40 2.48 -16.46
C VAL A 399 -7.34 2.92 -17.91
N VAL A 400 -8.49 3.10 -18.57
CA VAL A 400 -8.52 3.37 -20.02
C VAL A 400 -8.19 4.83 -20.35
N ASN A 401 -8.42 5.77 -19.44
CA ASN A 401 -8.26 7.21 -19.72
C ASN A 401 -7.12 7.87 -18.92
N HIS A 402 -6.30 7.10 -18.21
CA HIS A 402 -5.32 7.64 -17.25
C HIS A 402 -4.40 8.73 -17.82
N ASN A 403 -3.97 8.60 -19.09
CA ASN A 403 -3.10 9.59 -19.75
C ASN A 403 -3.83 10.85 -20.27
N ARG A 404 -5.17 10.90 -20.16
CA ARG A 404 -5.99 12.02 -20.65
C ARG A 404 -6.61 12.84 -19.53
N ILE A 405 -6.55 12.34 -18.31
CA ILE A 405 -7.12 13.01 -17.14
C ILE A 405 -6.04 13.92 -16.56
N ASN A 406 -6.26 15.23 -16.56
CA ASN A 406 -5.24 16.22 -16.19
C ASN A 406 -5.49 16.88 -14.82
N SER A 407 -6.56 16.55 -14.11
CA SER A 407 -6.86 17.15 -12.81
C SER A 407 -7.62 16.21 -11.88
N MET A 408 -7.33 16.31 -10.57
CA MET A 408 -8.09 15.62 -9.54
C MET A 408 -9.56 16.07 -9.50
N THR A 409 -9.82 17.36 -9.76
CA THR A 409 -11.18 17.92 -9.81
C THR A 409 -12.06 17.18 -10.81
N THR A 410 -11.56 16.88 -12.01
CA THR A 410 -12.29 16.10 -13.02
C THR A 410 -12.67 14.70 -12.50
N ILE A 411 -11.79 14.05 -11.75
CA ILE A 411 -12.07 12.74 -11.15
C ILE A 411 -13.10 12.86 -10.04
N ASN A 412 -12.94 13.83 -9.14
CA ASN A 412 -13.87 14.06 -8.04
C ASN A 412 -15.29 14.36 -8.56
N ASP A 413 -15.42 15.10 -9.66
CA ASP A 413 -16.71 15.34 -10.31
C ASP A 413 -17.31 14.06 -10.91
N LEU A 414 -16.50 13.24 -11.58
CA LEU A 414 -16.93 11.94 -12.08
C LEU A 414 -17.38 11.02 -10.95
N VAL A 415 -16.62 10.95 -9.85
CA VAL A 415 -16.95 10.16 -8.66
C VAL A 415 -18.30 10.58 -8.07
N ARG A 416 -18.58 11.89 -8.02
CA ARG A 416 -19.89 12.41 -7.58
C ARG A 416 -21.02 12.05 -8.55
N ILE A 417 -20.76 12.02 -9.86
CA ILE A 417 -21.74 11.62 -10.87
C ILE A 417 -22.07 10.13 -10.70
N ILE A 418 -21.05 9.27 -10.70
CA ILE A 418 -21.19 7.81 -10.47
C ILE A 418 -21.91 7.55 -9.14
N GLY A 419 -21.59 8.31 -8.08
CA GLY A 419 -22.22 8.19 -6.78
C GLY A 419 -23.71 8.58 -6.75
N LYS A 420 -24.19 9.42 -7.68
CA LYS A 420 -25.58 9.88 -7.77
C LYS A 420 -26.46 9.03 -8.66
N GLU A 421 -25.90 8.25 -9.57
CA GLU A 421 -26.65 7.37 -10.49
C GLU A 421 -27.28 6.20 -9.72
N ALA A 422 -28.42 6.49 -9.08
CA ALA A 422 -29.42 5.56 -8.63
C ALA A 422 -30.77 6.06 -9.17
N LYS A 423 -31.20 5.51 -10.30
CA LYS A 423 -32.58 5.61 -10.77
C LYS A 423 -33.32 4.32 -10.43
#